data_AF-A0A971PQV1-F1
#
_entry.id   AF-A0A971PQV1-F1
#
_cell.length_a   1.000
_cell.length_b   1.000
_cell.length_c   1.000
_cell.angle_alpha   90.00
_cell.angle_beta   90.00
_cell.angle_gamma   90.00
#
_symmetry.space_group_name_H-M   'P 1'
#
loop_
_entity.id
_entity.type
_entity.pdbx_description
1 polymer ?
#
loop_
_entity_poly.entity_id
_entity_poly.type
_entity_poly.pdbx_seq_one_letter_code
_entity_poly.pdbx_strand_id
1 'polypeptide(L)'
;MTTRPTDDAATPCECGAAAACRPVWYAALAEEQLDPVMGQWHNTLVCVFALQHASMFDRRHADSQLQFLQLAADEGPDAVNAVARSLRARNKGRGFRLEAPELSRYPGIGDTELPASFPVSLHHLLCADGEFLTDGHDAYGLRMRQLAAATVEAYRS
;
A
#
# COMPACT_ATOMS: atom_id res chain seq x y z
N MET A 1 35.26 -8.53 23.67
CA MET A 1 33.85 -8.96 23.74
C MET A 1 33.02 -7.73 23.95
N THR A 2 32.59 -7.12 22.85
CA THR A 2 31.76 -5.91 22.86
C THR A 2 30.31 -6.38 22.83
N THR A 3 29.57 -6.08 23.89
CA THR A 3 28.15 -6.41 24.03
C THR A 3 27.36 -5.73 22.92
N ARG A 4 26.67 -6.54 22.12
CA ARG A 4 25.69 -6.09 21.13
C ARG A 4 24.53 -5.46 21.92
N PRO A 5 24.15 -4.20 21.67
CA PRO A 5 23.01 -3.62 22.35
C PRO A 5 21.75 -4.40 21.91
N THR A 6 21.11 -5.06 22.87
CA THR A 6 19.86 -5.83 22.72
C THR A 6 18.65 -5.00 23.15
N ASP A 7 18.61 -3.72 22.79
CA ASP A 7 17.51 -2.82 23.11
C ASP A 7 17.25 -1.85 21.93
N ASP A 8 16.87 -2.39 20.76
CA ASP A 8 15.93 -1.67 19.92
C ASP A 8 14.55 -2.06 20.44
N ALA A 9 14.08 -1.36 21.48
CA ALA A 9 12.64 -1.30 21.74
C ALA A 9 12.02 -0.77 20.45
N ALA A 10 11.42 -1.67 19.67
CA ALA A 10 10.97 -1.38 18.31
C ALA A 10 10.09 -0.13 18.36
N THR A 11 10.59 0.99 17.84
CA THR A 11 9.83 2.23 17.79
C THR A 11 8.53 1.93 17.04
N PRO A 12 7.36 2.18 17.65
CA PRO A 12 6.09 1.98 16.99
C PRO A 12 6.08 2.74 15.67
N CYS A 13 5.52 2.12 14.63
CA CYS A 13 5.39 2.76 13.34
C CYS A 13 4.29 3.83 13.38
N GLU A 14 4.44 4.88 12.58
CA GLU A 14 3.43 5.94 12.44
C GLU A 14 2.06 5.45 11.94
N CYS A 15 1.98 4.26 11.35
CA CYS A 15 0.70 3.62 11.01
C CYS A 15 0.02 2.90 12.19
N GLY A 16 0.63 2.90 13.38
CA GLY A 16 0.15 2.19 14.57
C GLY A 16 0.70 0.77 14.77
N ALA A 17 1.57 0.28 13.87
CA ALA A 17 2.20 -1.04 14.04
C ALA A 17 3.23 -1.04 15.19
N ALA A 18 3.40 -2.17 15.86
CA ALA A 18 4.31 -2.31 17.01
C ALA A 18 5.80 -2.13 16.67
N ALA A 19 6.16 -2.21 15.39
CA ALA A 19 7.52 -2.01 14.89
C ALA A 19 7.50 -1.29 13.54
N ALA A 20 8.60 -0.64 13.16
CA ALA A 20 8.72 0.08 11.90
C ALA A 20 8.35 -0.79 10.68
N CYS A 21 7.50 -0.26 9.79
CA CYS A 21 7.07 -0.96 8.57
C CYS A 21 8.11 -0.92 7.44
N ARG A 22 9.10 -0.02 7.50
CA ARG A 22 10.06 0.20 6.41
C ARG A 22 10.87 -1.05 6.02
N PRO A 23 11.39 -1.87 6.96
CA PRO A 23 12.03 -3.14 6.60
C PRO A 23 11.08 -4.10 5.88
N VAL A 24 9.84 -4.24 6.36
CA VAL A 24 8.83 -5.12 5.74
C VAL A 24 8.44 -4.63 4.35
N TRP A 25 8.33 -3.31 4.17
CA TRP A 25 8.07 -2.70 2.88
C TRP A 25 9.18 -3.00 1.86
N TYR A 26 10.46 -2.88 2.26
CA TYR A 26 11.57 -3.21 1.36
C TYR A 26 11.65 -4.70 1.04
N ALA A 27 11.33 -5.59 1.99
CA ALA A 27 11.22 -7.02 1.72
C ALA A 27 10.11 -7.29 0.68
N ALA A 28 8.92 -6.71 0.87
CA ALA A 28 7.81 -6.84 -0.07
C ALA A 28 8.18 -6.34 -1.48
N LEU A 29 8.84 -5.18 -1.58
CA LEU A 29 9.31 -4.64 -2.86
C LEU A 29 10.36 -5.53 -3.53
N ALA A 30 11.23 -6.17 -2.76
CA ALA A 30 12.22 -7.10 -3.29
C ALA A 30 11.54 -8.34 -3.90
N GLU A 31 10.54 -8.90 -3.22
CA GLU A 31 9.75 -10.03 -3.73
C GLU A 31 8.96 -9.65 -4.99
N GLU A 32 8.26 -8.51 -4.98
CA GLU A 32 7.54 -7.99 -6.15
C GLU A 32 8.45 -7.78 -7.37
N GLN A 33 9.71 -7.41 -7.14
CA GLN A 33 10.71 -7.20 -8.20
C GLN A 33 11.19 -8.53 -8.80
N LEU A 34 11.20 -9.62 -8.01
CA LEU A 34 11.67 -10.94 -8.43
C LEU A 34 10.55 -11.79 -9.03
N ASP A 35 9.30 -11.59 -8.59
CA ASP A 35 8.14 -12.37 -9.02
C ASP A 35 7.10 -11.46 -9.73
N PRO A 36 6.92 -11.60 -11.06
CA PRO A 36 5.97 -10.80 -11.82
C PRO A 36 4.50 -10.98 -11.40
N VAL A 37 4.11 -12.12 -10.81
CA VAL A 37 2.74 -12.35 -10.32
C VAL A 37 2.51 -11.53 -9.06
N MET A 38 3.46 -11.52 -8.14
CA MET A 38 3.41 -10.65 -6.97
C MET A 38 3.51 -9.17 -7.36
N GLY A 39 4.38 -8.84 -8.30
CA GLY A 39 4.57 -7.48 -8.82
C GLY A 39 3.32 -6.85 -9.44
N GLN A 40 2.28 -7.63 -9.75
CA GLN A 40 0.98 -7.07 -10.15
C GLN A 40 0.36 -6.20 -9.04
N TRP A 41 0.68 -6.46 -7.76
CA TRP A 41 0.17 -5.73 -6.60
C TRP A 41 0.99 -4.47 -6.24
N HIS A 42 2.07 -4.18 -6.97
CA HIS A 42 3.00 -3.10 -6.66
C HIS A 42 2.32 -1.74 -6.43
N ASN A 43 1.40 -1.35 -7.32
CA ASN A 43 0.68 -0.09 -7.18
C ASN A 43 -0.17 -0.06 -5.89
N THR A 44 -0.77 -1.19 -5.51
CA THR A 44 -1.52 -1.35 -4.28
C THR A 44 -0.61 -1.24 -3.07
N LEU A 45 0.55 -1.94 -3.06
CA LEU A 45 1.52 -1.87 -1.97
C LEU A 45 2.03 -0.44 -1.74
N VAL A 46 2.39 0.26 -2.81
CA VAL A 46 2.85 1.65 -2.74
C VAL A 46 1.76 2.58 -2.21
N CYS A 47 0.51 2.42 -2.67
CA CYS A 47 -0.60 3.24 -2.20
C CYS A 47 -0.92 2.97 -0.72
N VAL A 48 -0.92 1.70 -0.28
CA VAL A 48 -1.09 1.33 1.14
C VAL A 48 0.01 1.99 1.97
N PHE A 49 1.27 1.83 1.57
CA PHE A 49 2.38 2.42 2.32
C PHE A 49 2.25 3.94 2.41
N ALA A 50 2.03 4.63 1.29
CA ALA A 50 1.92 6.09 1.26
C ALA A 50 0.74 6.64 2.09
N LEU A 51 -0.40 5.94 2.09
CA LEU A 51 -1.59 6.37 2.82
C LEU A 51 -1.59 5.96 4.29
N GLN A 52 -0.84 4.94 4.69
CA GLN A 52 -0.74 4.56 6.10
C GLN A 52 0.34 5.33 6.88
N HIS A 53 1.20 6.08 6.19
CA HIS A 53 2.45 6.60 6.74
C HIS A 53 2.56 8.10 6.54
N ALA A 54 2.48 8.89 7.62
CA ALA A 54 2.53 10.34 7.58
C ALA A 54 3.77 10.87 6.85
N SER A 55 4.93 10.22 7.03
CA SER A 55 6.17 10.58 6.35
C SER A 55 6.13 10.45 4.81
N MET A 56 5.15 9.72 4.28
CA MET A 56 4.97 9.46 2.85
C MET A 56 3.68 10.07 2.29
N PHE A 57 2.79 10.55 3.15
CA PHE A 57 1.51 11.09 2.76
C PHE A 57 1.67 12.44 2.02
N ASP A 58 1.16 12.51 0.78
CA ASP A 58 1.08 13.74 0.00
C ASP A 58 -0.37 13.98 -0.44
N ARG A 59 -0.96 15.05 0.11
CA ARG A 59 -2.34 15.43 -0.16
C ARG A 59 -2.67 15.58 -1.64
N ARG A 60 -1.70 15.96 -2.48
CA ARG A 60 -1.91 16.10 -3.94
C ARG A 60 -2.20 14.78 -4.65
N HIS A 61 -1.84 13.65 -4.03
CA HIS A 61 -1.95 12.31 -4.60
C HIS A 61 -2.93 11.42 -3.82
N ALA A 62 -3.31 11.84 -2.61
CA ALA A 62 -4.10 11.05 -1.67
C ALA A 62 -5.43 10.56 -2.26
N ASP A 63 -6.18 11.42 -2.96
CA ASP A 63 -7.44 11.04 -3.61
C ASP A 63 -7.22 9.88 -4.58
N SER A 64 -6.32 10.06 -5.55
CA SER A 64 -6.02 9.04 -6.56
C SER A 64 -5.50 7.75 -5.92
N GLN A 65 -4.63 7.84 -4.91
CA GLN A 65 -4.11 6.67 -4.19
C GLN A 65 -5.24 5.92 -3.48
N LEU A 66 -6.16 6.62 -2.82
CA LEU A 66 -7.30 6.00 -2.12
C LEU A 66 -8.26 5.36 -3.12
N GLN A 67 -8.51 6.01 -4.26
CA GLN A 67 -9.32 5.46 -5.35
C GLN A 67 -8.66 4.22 -5.98
N PHE A 68 -7.34 4.20 -6.10
CA PHE A 68 -6.60 3.01 -6.53
C PHE A 68 -6.77 1.84 -5.54
N LEU A 69 -6.75 2.09 -4.23
CA LEU A 69 -7.00 1.05 -3.22
C LEU A 69 -8.44 0.53 -3.27
N GLN A 70 -9.41 1.41 -3.50
CA GLN A 70 -10.81 1.00 -3.72
C GLN A 70 -10.95 0.11 -4.96
N LEU A 71 -10.31 0.49 -6.08
CA LEU A 71 -10.26 -0.34 -7.28
C LEU A 71 -9.57 -1.68 -7.06
N ALA A 72 -8.47 -1.71 -6.29
CA ALA A 72 -7.77 -2.93 -5.95
C ALA A 72 -8.62 -3.89 -5.10
N ALA A 73 -9.41 -3.35 -4.18
CA ALA A 73 -10.32 -4.13 -3.34
C ALA A 73 -11.48 -4.72 -4.15
N ASP A 74 -12.04 -3.95 -5.09
CA ASP A 74 -13.23 -4.34 -5.86
C ASP A 74 -12.89 -5.23 -7.08
N GLU A 75 -11.85 -4.88 -7.85
CA GLU A 75 -11.56 -5.50 -9.14
C GLU A 75 -10.16 -6.16 -9.21
N GLY A 76 -9.33 -6.00 -8.18
CA GLY A 76 -8.01 -6.63 -8.12
C GLY A 76 -6.91 -5.90 -8.91
N PRO A 77 -5.71 -6.51 -9.01
CA PRO A 77 -4.50 -5.85 -9.45
C PRO A 77 -4.48 -5.60 -10.97
N ASP A 78 -5.18 -6.41 -11.77
CA ASP A 78 -5.24 -6.24 -13.22
C ASP A 78 -5.93 -4.94 -13.62
N ALA A 79 -7.06 -4.62 -12.96
CA ALA A 79 -7.78 -3.37 -13.19
C ALA A 79 -6.93 -2.15 -12.79
N VAL A 80 -6.29 -2.21 -11.63
CA VAL A 80 -5.32 -1.20 -11.17
C VAL A 80 -4.21 -0.98 -12.19
N ASN A 81 -3.60 -2.06 -12.68
CA ASN A 81 -2.51 -1.98 -13.63
C ASN A 81 -2.96 -1.46 -15.01
N ALA A 82 -4.19 -1.75 -15.43
CA ALA A 82 -4.78 -1.19 -16.63
C ALA A 82 -4.92 0.35 -16.53
N VAL A 83 -5.45 0.85 -15.41
CA VAL A 83 -5.55 2.30 -15.14
C VAL A 83 -4.16 2.94 -15.08
N ALA A 84 -3.21 2.33 -14.37
CA ALA A 84 -1.84 2.84 -14.28
C ALA A 84 -1.14 2.91 -15.66
N ARG A 85 -1.39 1.94 -16.56
CA ARG A 85 -0.91 2.00 -17.95
C ARG A 85 -1.58 3.14 -18.73
N SER A 86 -2.89 3.32 -18.59
CA SER A 86 -3.67 4.40 -19.23
C SER A 86 -3.15 5.79 -18.81
N LEU A 87 -2.96 6.01 -17.51
CA LEU A 87 -2.41 7.27 -16.97
C LEU A 87 -1.00 7.56 -17.49
N ARG A 88 -0.11 6.55 -17.49
CA ARG A 88 1.25 6.69 -18.04
C ARG A 88 1.24 7.06 -19.53
N ALA A 89 0.33 6.49 -20.31
CA ALA A 89 0.19 6.80 -21.74
C ALA A 89 -0.29 8.25 -21.96
N ARG A 90 -1.28 8.71 -21.17
CA ARG A 90 -1.83 10.08 -21.25
C ARG A 90 -0.79 11.15 -20.89
N ASN A 91 -0.02 10.91 -19.84
CA ASN A 91 1.02 11.84 -19.37
C ASN A 91 2.19 12.01 -20.37
N LYS A 92 2.37 11.09 -21.32
CA LYS A 92 3.38 11.21 -22.39
C LYS A 92 2.98 12.16 -23.52
N GLY A 93 1.68 12.49 -23.67
CA GLY A 93 1.16 13.10 -24.89
C GLY A 93 0.63 14.54 -24.80
N ARG A 94 0.09 14.97 -23.65
CA ARG A 94 -0.46 16.33 -23.43
C ARG A 94 -0.35 16.70 -21.94
N GLY A 95 -0.39 18.00 -21.65
CA GLY A 95 -0.24 18.57 -20.30
C GLY A 95 -0.95 17.77 -19.21
N PHE A 96 -0.25 17.62 -18.08
CA PHE A 96 -0.60 16.81 -16.92
C PHE A 96 -2.10 16.92 -16.56
N ARG A 97 -2.87 15.88 -16.85
CA ARG A 97 -4.25 15.75 -16.38
C ARG A 97 -4.41 14.37 -15.75
N LEU A 98 -4.46 14.37 -14.42
CA LEU A 98 -4.52 13.17 -13.58
C LEU A 98 -5.96 12.62 -13.43
N GLU A 99 -6.82 12.86 -14.40
CA GLU A 99 -8.21 12.37 -14.36
C GLU A 99 -8.28 11.01 -15.08
N ALA A 100 -8.35 9.94 -14.31
CA ALA A 100 -8.74 8.61 -14.78
C ALA A 100 -10.25 8.46 -14.60
N PRO A 101 -11.05 8.42 -15.69
CA PRO A 101 -12.50 8.17 -15.61
C PRO A 101 -12.85 6.92 -14.80
N GLU A 102 -12.00 5.89 -14.87
CA GLU A 102 -12.15 4.64 -14.14
C GLU A 102 -12.12 4.84 -12.60
N LEU A 103 -11.40 5.85 -12.12
CA LEU A 103 -11.32 6.18 -10.70
C LEU A 103 -12.44 7.13 -10.25
N SER A 104 -13.09 7.83 -11.18
CA SER A 104 -14.10 8.87 -10.87
C SER A 104 -15.35 8.34 -10.15
N ARG A 105 -15.61 7.03 -10.22
CA ARG A 105 -16.70 6.38 -9.49
C ARG A 105 -16.40 6.19 -8.01
N TYR A 106 -15.15 6.32 -7.59
CA TYR A 106 -14.72 6.13 -6.21
C TYR A 106 -14.58 7.47 -5.49
N PRO A 107 -15.12 7.62 -4.27
CA PRO A 107 -14.89 8.82 -3.48
C PRO A 107 -13.39 8.98 -3.17
N GLY A 108 -12.91 10.22 -3.23
CA GLY A 108 -11.60 10.60 -2.72
C GLY A 108 -11.58 10.65 -1.19
N ILE A 109 -10.45 11.07 -0.63
CA ILE A 109 -10.26 11.24 0.81
C ILE A 109 -11.13 12.37 1.38
N GLY A 110 -11.57 13.33 0.54
CA GLY A 110 -12.26 14.54 1.00
C GLY A 110 -11.41 15.33 1.98
N ASP A 111 -11.99 16.12 2.87
CA ASP A 111 -11.26 16.90 3.89
C ASP A 111 -10.77 16.08 5.10
N THR A 112 -10.86 14.75 5.01
CA THR A 112 -10.44 13.83 6.07
C THR A 112 -8.93 13.93 6.33
N GLU A 113 -8.57 13.97 7.61
CA GLU A 113 -7.19 13.91 8.07
C GLU A 113 -6.63 12.48 7.97
N LEU A 114 -5.31 12.33 8.14
CA LEU A 114 -4.68 11.02 8.21
C LEU A 114 -5.16 10.26 9.46
N PRO A 115 -5.67 9.02 9.34
CA PRO A 115 -6.02 8.19 10.49
C PRO A 115 -4.83 7.99 11.43
N ALA A 116 -5.11 8.02 12.74
CA ALA A 116 -4.08 7.85 13.77
C ALA A 116 -3.52 6.41 13.83
N SER A 117 -4.29 5.43 13.38
CA SER A 117 -3.86 4.03 13.30
C SER A 117 -4.66 3.27 12.24
N PHE A 118 -4.09 2.16 11.77
CA PHE A 118 -4.73 1.27 10.81
C PHE A 118 -4.86 -0.14 11.41
N PRO A 119 -6.01 -0.81 11.27
CA PRO A 119 -6.23 -2.14 11.84
C PRO A 119 -5.38 -3.23 11.16
N VAL A 120 -4.96 -2.99 9.91
CA VAL A 120 -4.07 -3.88 9.16
C VAL A 120 -2.90 -3.05 8.63
N SER A 121 -1.68 -3.49 8.93
CA SER A 121 -0.42 -2.88 8.49
C SER A 121 0.44 -3.89 7.73
N LEU A 122 1.53 -3.42 7.10
CA LEU A 122 2.44 -4.27 6.32
C LEU A 122 3.00 -5.47 7.09
N HIS A 123 3.04 -5.45 8.43
CA HIS A 123 3.44 -6.60 9.25
C HIS A 123 2.51 -7.82 9.07
N HIS A 124 1.31 -7.64 8.50
CA HIS A 124 0.45 -8.75 8.09
C HIS A 124 0.93 -9.47 6.81
N LEU A 125 2.02 -8.99 6.21
CA LEU A 125 2.79 -9.67 5.16
C LEU A 125 3.93 -10.54 5.74
N LEU A 126 3.95 -10.74 7.05
CA LEU A 126 4.90 -11.64 7.70
C LEU A 126 4.21 -12.90 8.19
N CYS A 127 4.93 -14.01 8.15
CA CYS A 127 4.63 -15.25 8.84
C CYS A 127 4.81 -15.07 10.36
N ALA A 128 4.35 -16.05 11.15
CA ALA A 128 4.44 -16.00 12.61
C ALA A 128 5.89 -16.00 13.15
N ASP A 129 6.84 -16.49 12.35
CA ASP A 129 8.28 -16.45 12.61
C ASP A 129 8.94 -15.10 12.23
N GLY A 130 8.17 -14.17 11.66
CA GLY A 130 8.64 -12.86 11.22
C GLY A 130 9.29 -12.86 9.84
N GLU A 131 9.34 -14.00 9.15
CA GLU A 131 9.78 -14.05 7.76
C GLU A 131 8.69 -13.51 6.83
N PHE A 132 9.09 -13.03 5.65
CA PHE A 132 8.12 -12.60 4.64
C PHE A 132 7.29 -13.80 4.15
N LEU A 133 6.02 -13.58 3.81
CA LEU A 133 5.08 -14.63 3.38
C LEU A 133 5.70 -15.59 2.35
N THR A 134 5.58 -16.89 2.62
CA THR A 134 6.02 -18.01 1.77
C THR A 134 4.87 -18.93 1.35
N ASP A 135 3.62 -18.57 1.67
CA ASP A 135 2.41 -19.36 1.47
C ASP A 135 1.76 -19.20 0.07
N GLY A 136 2.44 -18.49 -0.84
CA GLY A 136 2.14 -18.43 -2.26
C GLY A 136 1.32 -17.22 -2.71
N HIS A 137 1.08 -17.14 -4.03
CA HIS A 137 0.50 -15.97 -4.70
C HIS A 137 -0.93 -15.66 -4.23
N ASP A 138 -1.74 -16.68 -3.98
CA ASP A 138 -3.13 -16.50 -3.54
C ASP A 138 -3.22 -15.86 -2.15
N ALA A 139 -2.36 -16.31 -1.24
CA ALA A 139 -2.27 -15.78 0.10
C ALA A 139 -1.75 -14.33 0.09
N TYR A 140 -0.69 -14.07 -0.67
CA TYR A 140 -0.19 -12.70 -0.87
C TYR A 140 -1.29 -11.78 -1.44
N GLY A 141 -1.99 -12.20 -2.50
CA GLY A 141 -3.08 -11.42 -3.08
C GLY A 141 -4.25 -11.19 -2.12
N LEU A 142 -4.59 -12.18 -1.28
CA LEU A 142 -5.60 -12.00 -0.23
C LEU A 142 -5.17 -10.95 0.80
N ARG A 143 -3.91 -10.99 1.26
CA ARG A 143 -3.38 -10.01 2.22
C ARG A 143 -3.31 -8.61 1.62
N MET A 144 -2.95 -8.48 0.35
CA MET A 144 -2.98 -7.20 -0.36
C MET A 144 -4.39 -6.61 -0.45
N ARG A 145 -5.42 -7.43 -0.71
CA ARG A 145 -6.82 -6.98 -0.65
C ARG A 145 -7.23 -6.56 0.75
N GLN A 146 -6.84 -7.31 1.78
CA GLN A 146 -7.14 -6.96 3.17
C GLN A 146 -6.49 -5.63 3.57
N LEU A 147 -5.22 -5.41 3.19
CA LEU A 147 -4.51 -4.15 3.40
C LEU A 147 -5.20 -2.97 2.69
N ALA A 148 -5.56 -3.14 1.42
CA ALA A 148 -6.27 -2.12 0.66
C ALA A 148 -7.62 -1.76 1.31
N ALA A 149 -8.44 -2.76 1.62
CA ALA A 149 -9.75 -2.57 2.23
C ALA A 149 -9.64 -1.92 3.62
N ALA A 150 -8.72 -2.37 4.47
CA ALA A 150 -8.49 -1.80 5.80
C ALA A 150 -8.02 -0.34 5.75
N THR A 151 -7.17 -0.01 4.77
CA THR A 151 -6.72 1.38 4.55
C THR A 151 -7.88 2.25 4.13
N VAL A 152 -8.70 1.78 3.17
CA VAL A 152 -9.89 2.51 2.71
C VAL A 152 -10.87 2.75 3.85
N GLU A 153 -11.14 1.73 4.65
CA GLU A 153 -12.09 1.82 5.77
C GLU A 153 -11.63 2.84 6.83
N ALA A 154 -10.33 2.89 7.12
CA ALA A 154 -9.78 3.85 8.07
C ALA A 154 -10.01 5.32 7.65
N TYR A 155 -10.09 5.61 6.35
CA TYR A 155 -10.42 6.96 5.84
C TYR A 155 -11.92 7.25 5.71
N ARG A 156 -12.78 6.25 5.95
CA ARG A 156 -14.24 6.39 5.92
C ARG A 156 -14.86 6.49 7.32
N SER A 157 -14.10 6.12 8.35
CA SER A 157 -14.49 6.14 9.76
C SER A 157 -14.28 7.51 10.39
#